data_AF-A0A9X9A4T2-F1
#
_entry.id   AF-A0A9X9A4T2-F1
#
_cell.length_a   1.000
_cell.length_b   1.000
_cell.length_c   1.000
_cell.angle_alpha   90.00
_cell.angle_beta   90.00
_cell.angle_gamma   90.00
#
_symmetry.space_group_name_H-M   'P 1'
#
loop_
_entity.id
_entity.type
_entity.pdbx_description
1 polymer ?
#
loop_
_entity_poly.entity_id
_entity_poly.type
_entity_poly.pdbx_seq_one_letter_code
_entity_poly.pdbx_strand_id
1 'polypeptide(L)' 'MKATGVTRKVDELGRIVIPKELRNTLGIKEKSPLEIFVEGED' A
#
# COMPACT_ATOMS: atom_id res chain seq x y z
N MET A 1 0.10 -5.62 -14.81
CA MET A 1 -0.13 -5.54 -13.35
C MET A 1 0.19 -6.90 -12.75
N LYS A 2 1.30 -7.06 -12.00
CA LYS A 2 1.57 -8.34 -11.32
C LYS A 2 0.71 -8.37 -10.06
N ALA A 3 -0.27 -9.28 -10.01
CA ALA A 3 -1.02 -9.52 -8.78
C ALA A 3 -0.05 -10.06 -7.72
N THR A 4 0.18 -9.29 -6.66
CA THR A 4 1.05 -9.70 -5.56
C THR A 4 0.40 -10.79 -4.71
N GLY A 5 -0.90 -11.04 -4.87
CA GLY A 5 -1.62 -12.17 -4.27
C GLY A 5 -1.76 -12.10 -2.74
N VAL A 6 -1.40 -10.99 -2.11
CA VAL A 6 -1.43 -10.83 -0.65
C VAL A 6 -2.58 -9.91 -0.24
N THR A 7 -3.52 -10.45 0.53
CA THR A 7 -4.59 -9.68 1.16
C THR A 7 -4.21 -9.35 2.60
N ARG A 8 -4.52 -8.12 3.03
CA ARG A 8 -4.40 -7.67 4.42
C ARG A 8 -5.71 -7.06 4.86
N LYS A 9 -6.10 -7.39 6.09
CA LYS A 9 -7.24 -6.74 6.72
C LYS A 9 -6.84 -5.32 7.09
N VAL A 10 -7.78 -4.41 6.93
CA VAL A 10 -7.71 -3.06 7.46
C VAL A 10 -7.80 -3.16 8.98
N ASP A 11 -7.06 -2.32 9.68
CA ASP A 11 -7.18 -2.25 11.13
C ASP A 11 -8.34 -1.36 11.60
N GLU A 12 -8.51 -1.23 12.91
CA GLU A 12 -9.64 -0.50 13.53
C GLU A 12 -9.68 0.99 13.18
N LEU A 13 -8.57 1.57 12.71
CA LEU A 13 -8.46 3.00 12.37
C LEU A 13 -8.42 3.24 10.87
N GLY A 14 -8.64 2.20 10.05
CA GLY A 14 -8.59 2.35 8.60
C GLY A 14 -7.17 2.28 8.01
N ARG A 15 -6.13 1.91 8.78
CA ARG A 15 -4.76 1.83 8.28
C ARG A 15 -4.56 0.54 7.48
N ILE A 16 -3.81 0.64 6.39
CA ILE A 16 -3.45 -0.48 5.52
C ILE A 16 -1.96 -0.78 5.67
N VAL A 17 -1.61 -2.06 5.71
CA VAL A 17 -0.23 -2.51 5.79
C VAL A 17 0.32 -2.82 4.40
N ILE A 18 1.36 -2.12 4.00
CA ILE A 18 2.14 -2.43 2.79
C ILE A 18 3.21 -3.49 3.17
N PRO A 19 3.20 -4.68 2.53
CA PRO A 19 4.21 -5.72 2.75
C PRO A 19 5.66 -5.22 2.61
N LYS A 20 6.58 -5.84 3.36
CA LYS A 20 7.99 -5.41 3.39
C LYS A 20 8.66 -5.57 2.03
N GLU A 21 8.29 -6.60 1.25
CA GLU A 21 8.83 -6.81 -0.10
C GLU A 21 8.50 -5.61 -1.00
N LEU A 22 7.23 -5.18 -1.01
CA LEU A 22 6.81 -4.03 -1.82
C LEU A 22 7.46 -2.73 -1.35
N ARG A 23 7.58 -2.51 -0.04
CA ARG A 23 8.30 -1.32 0.47
C ARG A 23 9.75 -1.29 0.01
N ASN A 24 10.43 -2.43 -0.02
CA ASN A 24 11.81 -2.52 -0.48
C ASN A 24 11.91 -2.31 -2.01
N THR A 25 11.05 -2.96 -2.79
CA THR A 25 11.04 -2.83 -4.26
C THR A 25 10.68 -1.42 -4.73
N LEU A 26 9.74 -0.77 -4.05
CA LEU A 26 9.31 0.60 -4.36
C LEU A 26 10.15 1.69 -3.66
N GLY A 27 11.12 1.31 -2.81
CA GLY A 27 11.97 2.26 -2.09
C GLY A 27 11.23 3.11 -1.04
N ILE A 28 10.06 2.67 -0.56
CA ILE A 28 9.24 3.39 0.41
C ILE A 28 9.91 3.31 1.80
N LYS A 29 10.38 4.46 2.28
CA LYS A 29 10.99 4.61 3.61
C LYS A 29 9.95 4.99 4.66
N GLU A 30 10.33 4.87 5.92
CA GLU A 30 9.50 5.35 7.03
C GLU A 30 9.18 6.83 6.86
N LYS A 31 7.91 7.20 7.10
CA LYS A 31 7.38 8.56 6.93
C LYS A 31 7.45 9.11 5.49
N SER A 32 7.68 8.27 4.48
CA SER A 32 7.55 8.68 3.09
C SER A 32 6.12 9.16 2.82
N PRO A 33 5.92 10.36 2.25
CA PRO A 33 4.59 10.76 1.78
C PRO A 33 4.16 9.81 0.67
N LEU A 34 2.90 9.41 0.69
CA LEU A 34 2.27 8.57 -0.31
C LEU A 34 0.90 9.15 -0.61
N GLU A 35 0.53 9.13 -1.89
CA GLU A 35 -0.76 9.56 -2.37
C GLU A 35 -1.57 8.34 -2.81
N ILE A 36 -2.86 8.33 -2.48
CA ILE A 36 -3.76 7.21 -2.76
C ILE A 36 -4.81 7.72 -3.73
N PHE A 37 -4.93 7.03 -4.86
CA PHE A 37 -5.93 7.31 -5.89
C PHE A 37 -6.85 6.10 -6.06
N VAL A 38 -8.11 6.35 -6.37
CA VAL A 38 -9.08 5.33 -6.77
C VAL A 38 -9.23 5.41 -8.28
N GLU A 39 -8.99 4.29 -8.97
CA GLU A 39 -9.14 4.26 -10.43
C GLU A 39 -10.63 4.40 -10.80
N GLY A 40 -10.98 5.47 -11.52
CA GLY A 40 -12.34 5.73 -11.97
C GLY A 40 -13.14 6.77 -11.16
N GLU A 41 -12.54 7.39 -10.15
CA GLU A 41 -13.10 8.55 -9.44
C GLU A 41 -12.13 9.74 -9.59
N ASP A 42 -12.59 10.81 -10.25
CA ASP A 42 -11.97 12.16 -10.26
C ASP A 42 -12.58 13.02 -9.15
#